data_AF-A0A6S7LSY5-F1
#
_entry.id   AF-A0A6S7LSY5-F1
#
_cell.length_a   1.000
_cell.length_b   1.000
_cell.length_c   1.000
_cell.angle_alpha   90.00
_cell.angle_beta   90.00
_cell.angle_gamma   90.00
#
_symmetry.space_group_name_H-M   'P 1'
#
loop_
_entity.id
_entity.type
_entity.pdbx_description
1 polymer ?
#
loop_
_entity_poly.entity_id
_entity_poly.type
_entity_poly.pdbx_seq_one_letter_code
_entity_poly.pdbx_strand_id
1 'polypeptide(L)'
;ETSGSEEEDGEEEEDEEAEREPVLKYERIGNAVSKLFTNDAASCMAVHSKFLALGTHFGIVHILDHQGNHIINKEFPSHTTTVNQISIDNNGDYIASCSDDGR
;
A
#
# COMPACT_ATOMS: atom_id res chain seq x y z
N GLU A 1 56.13 -5.49 -38.18
CA GLU A 1 54.99 -6.29 -38.69
C GLU A 1 54.30 -7.01 -37.53
N THR A 2 53.07 -6.80 -37.07
CA THR A 2 51.95 -5.84 -37.28
C THR A 2 50.98 -6.24 -36.15
N SER A 3 50.58 -5.32 -35.25
CA SER A 3 49.17 -4.85 -35.10
C SER A 3 48.15 -6.00 -35.11
N GLY A 4 47.44 -6.33 -34.02
CA GLY A 4 46.49 -5.47 -33.30
C GLY A 4 45.05 -5.89 -33.68
N SER A 5 44.20 -6.22 -32.70
CA SER A 5 42.73 -6.01 -32.68
C SER A 5 42.25 -6.40 -31.26
N GLU A 6 41.97 -5.44 -30.37
CA GLU A 6 40.63 -4.86 -30.11
C GLU A 6 39.77 -5.87 -29.31
N GLU A 7 39.51 -5.72 -27.99
CA GLU A 7 38.62 -4.73 -27.32
C GLU A 7 37.31 -4.59 -28.12
N GLU A 8 36.08 -4.85 -27.66
CA GLU A 8 35.39 -5.00 -26.38
C GLU A 8 34.18 -5.93 -26.66
N ASP A 9 33.80 -6.82 -25.73
CA ASP A 9 32.60 -7.67 -25.87
C ASP A 9 31.76 -7.51 -24.60
N GLY A 10 31.12 -6.35 -24.43
CA GLY A 10 30.48 -6.01 -23.16
C GLY A 10 29.43 -4.89 -23.16
N GLU A 11 28.90 -4.44 -24.30
CA GLU A 11 28.00 -3.27 -24.34
C GLU A 11 26.70 -3.46 -25.16
N GLU A 12 26.15 -4.67 -25.28
CA GLU A 12 24.89 -4.89 -26.03
C GLU A 12 23.67 -5.34 -25.19
N GLU A 13 23.79 -5.51 -23.86
CA GLU A 13 22.67 -6.00 -23.03
C GLU A 13 21.77 -4.91 -22.41
N GLU A 14 22.18 -3.63 -22.37
CA GLU A 14 21.37 -2.58 -21.72
C GLU A 14 20.20 -2.08 -22.59
N ASP A 15 20.33 -2.08 -23.91
CA ASP A 15 19.31 -1.54 -24.82
C ASP A 15 18.06 -2.44 -24.94
N GLU A 16 18.21 -3.76 -24.77
CA GLU A 16 17.07 -4.70 -24.83
C GLU A 16 16.14 -4.64 -23.62
N GLU A 17 16.61 -4.19 -22.44
CA GLU A 17 15.75 -4.05 -21.25
C GLU A 17 14.85 -2.82 -21.33
N ALA A 18 15.30 -1.74 -21.99
CA ALA A 18 14.57 -0.48 -22.08
C ALA A 18 13.34 -0.56 -23.03
N GLU A 19 13.36 -1.45 -24.01
CA GLU A 19 12.26 -1.66 -24.97
C GLU A 19 11.16 -2.61 -24.46
N ARG A 20 11.41 -3.34 -23.36
CA ARG A 20 10.43 -4.30 -22.80
C ARG A 20 9.30 -3.57 -22.09
N GLU A 21 8.06 -4.02 -22.32
CA GLU A 21 6.89 -3.50 -21.60
C GLU A 21 7.07 -3.70 -20.08
N PRO A 22 6.83 -2.67 -19.25
CA PRO A 22 7.06 -2.77 -17.81
C PRO A 22 6.17 -3.83 -17.19
N VAL A 23 6.77 -4.78 -16.47
CA VAL A 23 6.03 -5.80 -15.75
C VAL A 23 5.48 -5.26 -14.43
N LEU A 24 4.23 -5.60 -14.12
CA LEU A 24 3.62 -5.27 -12.84
C LEU A 24 4.31 -6.06 -11.71
N LYS A 25 5.10 -5.37 -10.89
CA LYS A 25 5.62 -5.92 -9.64
C LYS A 25 4.55 -5.79 -8.55
N TYR A 26 4.17 -6.91 -7.95
CA TYR A 26 3.19 -6.93 -6.86
C TYR A 26 3.66 -7.83 -5.72
N GLU A 27 3.23 -7.49 -4.52
CA GLU A 27 3.45 -8.28 -3.31
C GLU A 27 2.16 -8.31 -2.49
N ARG A 28 1.89 -9.42 -1.80
CA ARG A 28 0.71 -9.54 -0.96
C ARG A 28 1.01 -8.98 0.42
N ILE A 29 0.20 -8.02 0.87
CA ILE A 29 0.24 -7.50 2.24
C ILE A 29 -0.14 -8.64 3.20
N GLY A 30 0.76 -8.95 4.13
CA GLY A 30 0.64 -10.08 5.07
C GLY A 30 0.31 -9.65 6.49
N ASN A 31 0.85 -10.40 7.47
CA ASN A 31 0.83 -10.07 8.89
C ASN A 31 -0.58 -9.93 9.50
N ALA A 32 -0.84 -8.83 10.21
CA ALA A 32 -2.05 -8.64 11.01
C ALA A 32 -3.30 -8.55 10.12
N VAL A 33 -3.17 -8.09 8.88
CA VAL A 33 -4.26 -7.99 7.90
C VAL A 33 -5.00 -9.31 7.70
N SER A 34 -4.28 -10.44 7.72
CA SER A 34 -4.91 -11.76 7.56
C SER A 34 -5.84 -12.13 8.72
N LYS A 35 -5.58 -11.59 9.92
CA LYS A 35 -6.37 -11.86 11.13
C LYS A 35 -7.47 -10.80 11.34
N LEU A 36 -7.26 -9.58 10.85
CA LEU A 36 -8.23 -8.48 10.97
C LEU A 36 -9.60 -8.86 10.42
N PHE A 37 -9.63 -9.59 9.30
CA PHE A 37 -10.88 -9.96 8.64
C PHE A 37 -11.51 -11.26 9.15
N THR A 38 -11.11 -11.75 10.32
CA THR A 38 -11.71 -12.98 10.87
C THR A 38 -13.16 -12.74 11.32
N ASN A 39 -13.43 -11.56 11.88
CA ASN A 39 -14.74 -11.21 12.46
C ASN A 39 -15.38 -9.98 11.80
N ASP A 40 -14.71 -9.37 10.83
CA ASP A 40 -15.14 -8.15 10.14
C ASP A 40 -14.61 -8.17 8.70
N ALA A 41 -15.02 -7.22 7.86
CA ALA A 41 -14.59 -7.12 6.47
C ALA A 41 -14.16 -5.68 6.14
N ALA A 42 -13.14 -5.53 5.28
CA ALA A 42 -12.74 -4.24 4.75
C ALA A 42 -13.86 -3.65 3.88
N SER A 43 -14.11 -2.35 4.06
CA SER A 43 -15.05 -1.58 3.26
C SER A 43 -14.37 -0.55 2.37
N CYS A 44 -13.32 0.11 2.88
CA CYS A 44 -12.55 1.13 2.13
C CYS A 44 -11.08 1.16 2.56
N MET A 45 -10.23 1.78 1.74
CA MET A 45 -8.81 1.96 2.02
C MET A 45 -8.29 3.30 1.47
N ALA A 46 -7.41 3.93 2.21
CA ALA A 46 -6.62 5.08 1.78
C ALA A 46 -5.13 4.81 2.02
N VAL A 47 -4.29 5.28 1.10
CA VAL A 47 -2.86 4.99 1.07
C VAL A 47 -2.08 6.28 1.22
N HIS A 48 -1.13 6.31 2.15
CA HIS A 48 -0.17 7.39 2.30
C HIS A 48 1.26 6.81 2.20
N SER A 49 2.23 7.66 1.90
CA SER A 49 3.64 7.25 1.81
C SER A 49 4.21 6.74 3.14
N LYS A 50 3.60 7.14 4.27
CA LYS A 50 4.00 6.76 5.64
C LYS A 50 3.26 5.53 6.20
N PHE A 51 2.02 5.29 5.76
CA PHE A 51 1.14 4.25 6.32
C PHE A 51 -0.07 3.99 5.42
N LEU A 52 -0.83 2.94 5.75
CA LEU A 52 -2.11 2.60 5.16
C LEU A 52 -3.23 2.85 6.19
N ALA A 53 -4.37 3.35 5.72
CA ALA A 53 -5.58 3.48 6.52
C ALA A 53 -6.69 2.59 5.93
N LEU A 54 -7.24 1.71 6.74
CA LEU A 54 -8.22 0.70 6.31
C LEU A 54 -9.51 0.86 7.13
N GLY A 55 -10.63 1.05 6.46
CA GLY A 55 -11.95 1.11 7.08
C GLY A 55 -12.66 -0.23 6.99
N THR A 56 -13.50 -0.53 7.99
CA THR A 56 -14.27 -1.80 8.05
C THR A 56 -15.78 -1.58 8.08
N HIS A 57 -16.52 -2.67 7.88
CA HIS A 57 -17.98 -2.67 7.95
C HIS A 57 -18.52 -2.42 9.36
N PHE A 58 -17.76 -2.69 10.43
CA PHE A 58 -18.14 -2.34 11.81
C PHE A 58 -17.71 -0.94 12.24
N GLY A 59 -17.25 -0.09 11.32
CA GLY A 59 -16.95 1.32 11.63
C GLY A 59 -15.59 1.55 12.27
N ILE A 60 -14.71 0.57 12.19
CA ILE A 60 -13.35 0.65 12.71
C ILE A 60 -12.42 1.16 11.60
N VAL A 61 -11.52 2.09 11.97
CA VAL A 61 -10.41 2.52 11.13
C VAL A 61 -9.10 1.96 11.70
N HIS A 62 -8.41 1.13 10.92
CA HIS A 62 -7.11 0.56 11.25
C HIS A 62 -5.98 1.32 10.54
N ILE A 63 -4.93 1.65 11.28
CA ILE A 63 -3.71 2.26 10.75
C ILE A 63 -2.60 1.21 10.72
N LEU A 64 -2.12 0.93 9.52
CA LEU A 64 -1.17 -0.15 9.25
C LEU A 64 0.10 0.40 8.58
N ASP A 65 1.21 -0.30 8.75
CA ASP A 65 2.38 -0.10 7.88
C ASP A 65 2.14 -0.78 6.52
N HIS A 66 3.04 -0.53 5.55
CA HIS A 66 2.93 -1.13 4.21
C HIS A 66 3.11 -2.65 4.19
N GLN A 67 3.56 -3.25 5.30
CA GLN A 67 3.70 -4.69 5.48
C GLN A 67 2.46 -5.31 6.15
N GLY A 68 1.48 -4.51 6.56
CA GLY A 68 0.25 -4.97 7.20
C GLY A 68 0.33 -5.16 8.71
N ASN A 69 1.29 -4.54 9.40
CA ASN A 69 1.34 -4.49 10.87
C ASN A 69 0.61 -3.26 11.39
N HIS A 70 0.02 -3.35 12.58
CA HIS A 70 -0.55 -2.18 13.25
C HIS A 70 0.55 -1.21 13.67
N ILE A 71 0.48 0.04 13.19
CA ILE A 71 1.34 1.12 13.69
C ILE A 71 0.83 1.58 15.05
N ILE A 72 -0.49 1.62 15.22
CA ILE A 72 -1.15 2.00 16.46
C ILE A 72 -1.96 0.79 16.91
N ASN A 73 -1.61 0.21 18.07
CA ASN A 73 -2.32 -0.91 18.68
C ASN A 73 -3.70 -0.54 19.24
N LYS A 74 -4.24 0.62 18.87
CA LYS A 74 -5.54 1.11 19.29
C LYS A 74 -6.41 1.26 18.06
N GLU A 75 -7.48 0.47 18.03
CA GLU A 75 -8.56 0.62 17.06
C GLU A 75 -9.25 1.97 17.29
N PHE A 76 -9.55 2.68 16.21
CA PHE A 76 -10.38 3.88 16.27
C PHE A 76 -11.81 3.46 15.90
N PRO A 77 -12.68 3.16 16.88
CA PRO A 77 -14.10 2.96 16.64
C PRO A 77 -14.71 4.32 16.28
N SER A 78 -14.48 4.73 15.04
CA SER A 78 -14.81 6.06 14.53
C SER A 78 -16.31 6.15 14.28
N HIS A 79 -16.89 5.03 13.84
CA HIS A 79 -18.27 4.89 13.43
C HIS A 79 -18.93 3.67 14.08
N THR A 80 -20.26 3.68 14.08
CA THR A 80 -21.12 2.57 14.53
C THR A 80 -21.63 1.71 13.38
N THR A 81 -21.41 2.16 12.14
CA THR A 81 -21.72 1.44 10.91
C THR A 81 -20.53 1.51 9.95
N THR A 82 -20.69 0.98 8.74
CA THR A 82 -19.62 0.83 7.75
C THR A 82 -18.90 2.13 7.44
N VAL A 83 -17.57 2.10 7.44
CA VAL A 83 -16.77 3.23 6.96
C VAL A 83 -16.85 3.28 5.44
N ASN A 84 -17.42 4.34 4.89
CA ASN A 84 -17.66 4.45 3.45
C ASN A 84 -16.43 4.99 2.70
N GLN A 85 -15.73 5.96 3.29
CA GLN A 85 -14.54 6.55 2.69
C GLN A 85 -13.59 7.06 3.77
N ILE A 86 -12.29 7.04 3.45
CA ILE A 86 -11.22 7.65 4.24
C ILE A 86 -10.46 8.63 3.35
N SER A 87 -10.11 9.79 3.90
CA SER A 87 -9.24 10.78 3.27
C SER A 87 -8.08 11.09 4.20
N ILE A 88 -6.88 11.21 3.64
CA ILE A 88 -5.64 11.51 4.38
C ILE A 88 -5.10 12.82 3.82
N ASP A 89 -4.65 13.71 4.68
CA ASP A 89 -3.98 14.94 4.25
C ASP A 89 -2.60 14.64 3.62
N ASN A 90 -2.05 15.62 2.90
CA ASN A 90 -0.79 15.42 2.18
C ASN A 90 0.41 15.14 3.09
N ASN A 91 0.36 15.60 4.35
CA ASN A 91 1.42 15.34 5.32
C ASN A 91 1.24 14.00 6.04
N GLY A 92 0.04 13.43 6.03
CA GLY A 92 -0.33 12.25 6.81
C GLY A 92 -0.49 12.53 8.30
N ASP A 93 -0.76 13.77 8.69
CA ASP A 93 -0.97 14.18 10.07
C ASP A 93 -2.45 14.06 10.48
N TYR A 94 -3.38 14.11 9.50
CA TYR A 94 -4.82 14.08 9.74
C TYR A 94 -5.52 13.07 8.82
N ILE A 95 -6.53 12.41 9.39
CA ILE A 95 -7.38 11.45 8.69
C ILE A 95 -8.84 11.84 8.93
N ALA A 96 -9.61 11.90 7.84
CA ALA A 96 -11.06 12.04 7.88
C ALA A 96 -11.70 10.71 7.44
N SER A 97 -12.83 10.37 8.04
CA SER A 97 -13.64 9.21 7.65
C SER A 97 -15.11 9.59 7.67
N CYS A 98 -15.92 8.91 6.86
CA CYS A 98 -17.37 9.13 6.81
C CYS A 98 -18.15 7.81 6.87
N SER A 99 -19.36 7.88 7.39
CA SER A 99 -20.25 6.72 7.55
C SER A 99 -21.73 7.11 7.49
N ASP A 100 -22.60 6.11 7.43
CA ASP A 100 -24.06 6.29 7.37
C ASP A 100 -24.70 6.51 8.77
N ASP A 101 -23.90 6.54 9.84
CA ASP A 101 -24.36 6.84 11.20
C ASP A 101 -24.48 8.35 11.49
N GLY A 102 -24.27 9.17 10.46
CA GLY A 102 -24.34 10.63 10.54
C GLY A 102 -23.06 11.29 11.02
N ARG A 103 -21.92 10.57 10.99
CA ARG A 103 -20.59 11.07 11.34
C ARG A 103 -19.59 11.05 10.17
#